data_AF-A0A962TK84-F1
#
_entry.id   AF-A0A962TK84-F1
#
_cell.length_a   1.000
_cell.length_b   1.000
_cell.length_c   1.000
_cell.angle_alpha   90.00
_cell.angle_beta   90.00
_cell.angle_gamma   90.00
#
_symmetry.space_group_name_H-M   'P 1'
#
loop_
_entity.id
_entity.type
_entity.pdbx_description
1 polymer ?
#
loop_
_entity_poly.entity_id
_entity_poly.type
_entity_poly.pdbx_seq_one_letter_code
_entity_poly.pdbx_strand_id
1 'polypeptide(L)'
;MPELLQLETSFSQDSFDESDLLVLPFLPTVMEELLETCESGSADIQKQAQLIGYDPVLSIRLLAMANTSQGQTFQAPNLHYALAIMNPTAVRTLVVTSAIQQLATQQDGFPPSALKRFWCHSLRCAHLARRLAEITAFPDPETAYLAGLLHDLGKLILSVRQTTAPYEIHTLNRIARTLSEVPELEQRLLGA
;
A
#
# COMPACT_ATOMS: atom_id res chain seq x y z
N MET A 1 -3.57 -33.61 -28.92
CA MET A 1 -3.23 -33.03 -27.61
C MET A 1 -1.74 -33.20 -27.37
N PRO A 2 -0.92 -32.21 -27.75
CA PRO A 2 0.20 -31.80 -26.89
C PRO A 2 0.53 -30.29 -27.04
N GLU A 3 -0.37 -29.38 -26.64
CA GLU A 3 -0.12 -27.93 -26.74
C GLU A 3 -0.46 -27.15 -25.45
N LEU A 4 -0.68 -27.85 -24.34
CA LEU A 4 -1.04 -27.25 -23.04
C LEU A 4 0.04 -27.45 -21.95
N LEU A 5 1.29 -27.72 -22.33
CA LEU A 5 2.39 -28.03 -21.41
C LEU A 5 3.58 -27.05 -21.50
N GLN A 6 3.33 -25.80 -21.92
CA GLN A 6 4.36 -24.75 -21.96
C GLN A 6 4.02 -23.50 -21.13
N LEU A 7 3.01 -23.57 -20.26
CA LEU A 7 2.81 -22.57 -19.20
C LEU A 7 3.38 -23.09 -17.88
N GLU A 8 4.60 -23.64 -17.94
CA GLU A 8 5.43 -23.75 -16.74
C GLU A 8 5.78 -22.32 -16.32
N THR A 9 5.02 -21.88 -15.32
CA THR A 9 5.27 -20.81 -14.36
C THR A 9 6.77 -20.53 -14.21
N SER A 10 7.30 -19.62 -15.03
CA SER A 10 8.56 -18.95 -14.75
C SER A 10 8.29 -17.89 -13.69
N PHE A 11 8.12 -18.32 -12.44
CA PHE A 11 8.21 -17.43 -11.29
C PHE A 11 9.69 -17.11 -11.11
N SER A 12 10.10 -15.88 -11.40
CA SER A 12 11.38 -15.39 -10.88
C SER A 12 11.30 -15.47 -9.36
N GLN A 13 12.21 -16.22 -8.74
CA GLN A 13 12.40 -16.34 -7.28
C GLN A 13 12.79 -15.01 -6.60
N ASP A 14 12.43 -13.88 -7.18
CA ASP A 14 12.77 -12.56 -6.67
C ASP A 14 11.87 -12.27 -5.46
N SER A 15 12.51 -12.27 -4.29
CA SER A 15 11.95 -11.75 -3.04
C SER A 15 11.29 -10.40 -3.28
N PHE A 16 10.18 -10.13 -2.59
CA PHE A 16 9.58 -8.78 -2.56
C PHE A 16 10.67 -7.72 -2.31
N ASP A 17 10.72 -6.71 -3.16
CA ASP A 17 11.67 -5.61 -3.08
C ASP A 17 10.93 -4.26 -3.10
N GLU A 18 11.59 -3.20 -2.63
CA GLU A 18 11.03 -1.84 -2.56
C GLU A 18 10.53 -1.34 -3.93
N SER A 19 11.11 -1.86 -5.02
CA SER A 19 10.68 -1.61 -6.40
C SER A 19 9.23 -2.05 -6.69
N ASP A 20 8.71 -3.09 -6.02
CA ASP A 20 7.32 -3.54 -6.15
C ASP A 20 6.32 -2.48 -5.63
N LEU A 21 6.74 -1.61 -4.70
CA LEU A 21 5.91 -0.51 -4.20
C LEU A 21 5.83 0.67 -5.18
N LEU A 22 6.83 0.80 -6.07
CA LEU A 22 6.92 1.93 -7.01
C LEU A 22 5.92 1.82 -8.16
N VAL A 23 5.43 0.62 -8.43
CA VAL A 23 4.49 0.32 -9.50
C VAL A 23 3.03 0.33 -9.05
N LEU A 24 2.77 0.53 -7.75
CA LEU A 24 1.42 0.53 -7.21
C LEU A 24 0.69 1.87 -7.48
N PRO A 25 -0.61 1.83 -7.82
CA PRO A 25 -1.42 3.03 -7.89
C PRO A 25 -1.60 3.70 -6.52
N PHE A 26 -1.77 5.02 -6.51
CA PHE A 26 -2.24 5.79 -5.35
C PHE A 26 -3.49 6.64 -5.71
N LEU A 27 -4.13 7.23 -4.70
CA LEU A 27 -5.26 8.15 -4.89
C LEU A 27 -4.83 9.44 -5.60
N PRO A 28 -5.35 9.74 -6.81
CA PRO A 28 -4.99 10.97 -7.51
C PRO A 28 -5.29 12.24 -6.72
N THR A 29 -6.45 12.30 -6.08
CA THR A 29 -6.88 13.46 -5.28
C THR A 29 -6.00 13.72 -4.07
N VAL A 30 -5.47 12.66 -3.44
CA VAL A 30 -4.53 12.79 -2.32
C VAL A 30 -3.19 13.33 -2.80
N MET A 31 -2.73 12.87 -3.97
CA MET A 31 -1.48 13.33 -4.57
C MET A 31 -1.53 14.81 -4.96
N GLU A 32 -2.61 15.26 -5.56
CA GLU A 32 -2.82 16.67 -5.93
C GLU A 32 -2.69 17.57 -4.69
N GLU A 33 -3.40 17.24 -3.61
CA GLU A 33 -3.35 18.04 -2.37
C GLU A 33 -1.98 17.94 -1.66
N LEU A 34 -1.28 16.80 -1.77
CA LEU A 34 0.08 16.64 -1.25
C LEU A 34 1.10 17.48 -2.00
N LEU A 35 0.99 17.59 -3.32
CA LEU A 35 1.86 18.43 -4.13
C LEU A 35 1.68 19.91 -3.75
N GLU A 36 0.45 20.37 -3.63
CA GLU A 36 0.14 21.74 -3.21
C GLU A 36 0.72 22.06 -1.82
N THR A 37 0.54 21.14 -0.85
CA THR A 37 1.08 21.34 0.51
C THR A 37 2.61 21.37 0.52
N CYS A 38 3.28 20.59 -0.32
CA CYS A 38 4.74 20.62 -0.46
C CYS A 38 5.28 21.90 -1.13
N GLU A 39 4.47 22.59 -1.93
CA GLU A 39 4.84 23.83 -2.61
C GLU A 39 4.65 25.08 -1.75
N SER A 40 3.67 25.06 -0.84
CA SER A 40 3.31 26.21 0.01
C SER A 40 4.39 26.70 0.99
N GLY A 41 5.51 26.00 1.13
CA GLY A 41 6.67 26.42 1.94
C GLY A 41 6.48 26.34 3.46
N SER A 42 5.24 26.27 3.96
CA SER A 42 4.93 25.88 5.33
C SER A 42 4.67 24.37 5.39
N ALA A 43 5.62 23.61 5.94
CA ALA A 43 5.45 22.18 6.15
C ALA A 43 4.42 21.94 7.27
N ASP A 44 3.14 21.92 6.92
CA ASP A 44 2.10 21.41 7.80
C ASP A 44 2.20 19.88 7.84
N ILE A 45 3.10 19.41 8.70
CA ILE A 45 3.36 17.98 8.93
C ILE A 45 2.07 17.25 9.31
N GLN A 46 1.18 17.90 10.06
CA GLN A 46 -0.07 17.30 10.47
C GLN A 46 -1.00 17.08 9.26
N LYS A 47 -1.15 18.08 8.40
CA LYS A 47 -1.91 17.94 7.16
C LYS A 47 -1.30 16.90 6.22
N GLN A 48 0.02 16.90 6.05
CA GLN A 48 0.72 15.90 5.24
C GLN A 48 0.53 14.47 5.78
N ALA A 49 0.63 14.28 7.10
CA ALA A 49 0.39 12.98 7.74
C ALA A 49 -1.03 12.49 7.49
N GLN A 50 -2.02 13.39 7.58
CA GLN A 50 -3.42 13.07 7.31
C GLN A 50 -3.64 12.66 5.85
N LEU A 51 -3.10 13.44 4.90
CA LEU A 51 -3.23 13.16 3.47
C LEU A 51 -2.57 11.83 3.10
N ILE A 52 -1.32 11.61 3.53
CA ILE A 52 -0.62 10.34 3.31
C ILE A 52 -1.40 9.18 3.97
N GLY A 53 -1.95 9.41 5.16
CA GLY A 53 -2.76 8.43 5.88
C GLY A 53 -4.08 8.06 5.22
N TYR A 54 -4.49 8.74 4.15
CA TYR A 54 -5.62 8.34 3.33
C TYR A 54 -5.27 7.34 2.22
N ASP A 55 -3.98 7.16 1.94
CA ASP A 55 -3.50 6.27 0.89
C ASP A 55 -2.52 5.21 1.47
N PRO A 56 -2.84 3.91 1.34
CA PRO A 56 -1.99 2.83 1.86
C PRO A 56 -0.63 2.75 1.15
N VAL A 57 -0.55 3.09 -0.14
CA VAL A 57 0.71 3.05 -0.91
C VAL A 57 1.63 4.19 -0.50
N LEU A 58 1.11 5.41 -0.38
CA LEU A 58 1.91 6.54 0.13
C LEU A 58 2.32 6.31 1.59
N SER A 59 1.42 5.75 2.41
CA SER A 59 1.72 5.42 3.82
C SER A 59 2.88 4.45 3.95
N ILE A 60 2.86 3.32 3.23
CA ILE A 60 3.95 2.35 3.32
C ILE A 60 5.26 2.92 2.75
N ARG A 61 5.20 3.69 1.67
CA ARG A 61 6.42 4.27 1.06
C ARG A 61 7.07 5.30 1.99
N LEU A 62 6.28 6.13 2.69
CA LEU A 62 6.79 7.03 3.72
C LEU A 62 7.45 6.25 4.86
N LEU A 63 6.78 5.21 5.38
CA LEU A 63 7.30 4.39 6.47
C LEU A 63 8.59 3.66 6.07
N ALA A 64 8.63 3.07 4.87
CA ALA A 64 9.81 2.40 4.32
C ALA A 64 10.98 3.38 4.19
N MET A 65 10.75 4.55 3.58
CA MET A 65 11.76 5.58 3.41
C MET A 65 12.29 6.10 4.76
N ALA A 66 11.40 6.35 5.73
CA ALA A 66 11.79 6.77 7.07
C ALA A 66 12.63 5.70 7.78
N ASN A 67 12.21 4.43 7.72
CA ASN A 67 12.92 3.32 8.37
C ASN A 67 14.30 3.08 7.75
N THR A 68 14.39 3.09 6.42
CA THR A 68 15.67 2.94 5.71
C THR A 68 16.63 4.10 6.02
N SER A 69 16.13 5.33 6.14
CA SER A 69 16.96 6.50 6.44
C SER A 69 17.61 6.48 7.84
N GLN A 70 16.97 5.82 8.81
CA GLN A 70 17.44 5.74 10.20
C GLN A 70 18.18 4.44 10.52
N GLY A 71 18.10 3.43 9.64
CA GLY A 71 18.76 2.14 9.78
C GLY A 71 17.85 1.02 10.33
N GLN A 72 18.31 -0.24 10.21
CA GLN A 72 17.50 -1.46 10.39
C GLN A 72 16.88 -1.64 11.79
N THR A 73 17.40 -0.99 12.82
CA THR A 73 16.88 -1.08 14.20
C THR A 73 15.78 -0.06 14.49
N PHE A 74 15.52 0.87 13.58
CA PHE A 74 14.52 1.92 13.75
C PHE A 74 13.22 1.53 13.05
N GLN A 75 12.10 1.75 13.74
CA GLN A 75 10.76 1.59 13.18
C GLN A 75 9.93 2.82 13.54
N ALA A 76 9.48 3.56 12.53
CA ALA A 76 8.58 4.68 12.72
C ALA A 76 7.23 4.15 13.24
N PRO A 77 6.76 4.61 14.41
CA PRO A 77 5.52 4.11 15.02
C PRO A 77 4.26 4.62 14.31
N ASN A 78 4.35 5.79 13.65
CA ASN A 78 3.23 6.39 12.92
C ASN A 78 3.72 7.37 11.84
N LEU A 79 2.82 7.80 10.97
CA LEU A 79 3.13 8.69 9.85
C LEU A 79 3.60 10.08 10.30
N HIS A 80 3.05 10.59 11.40
CA HIS A 80 3.46 11.89 11.94
C HIS A 80 4.91 11.84 12.42
N TYR A 81 5.30 10.78 13.13
CA TYR A 81 6.69 10.57 13.54
C TYR A 81 7.60 10.40 12.32
N ALA A 82 7.17 9.60 11.33
CA ALA A 82 7.92 9.39 10.09
C ALA A 82 8.19 10.73 9.36
N LEU A 83 7.19 11.60 9.23
CA LEU A 83 7.37 12.93 8.62
C LEU A 83 8.25 13.85 9.48
N ALA A 84 8.10 13.82 10.81
CA ALA A 84 8.83 14.72 11.70
C ALA A 84 10.35 14.46 11.71
N ILE A 85 10.77 13.20 11.56
CA ILE A 85 12.20 12.85 11.49
C ILE A 85 12.80 13.03 10.09
N MET A 86 11.95 13.14 9.08
CA MET A 86 12.37 13.24 7.70
C MET A 86 12.66 14.67 7.30
N ASN A 87 13.69 14.86 6.48
CA ASN A 87 13.94 16.18 5.93
C ASN A 87 12.84 16.54 4.90
N PRO A 88 12.36 17.81 4.86
CA PRO A 88 11.28 18.20 3.96
C PRO A 88 11.57 17.95 2.48
N THR A 89 12.84 18.03 2.08
CA THR A 89 13.28 17.75 0.70
C THR A 89 13.01 16.29 0.32
N ALA A 90 13.29 15.34 1.21
CA ALA A 90 13.08 13.91 0.97
C ALA A 90 11.58 13.57 0.91
N VAL A 91 10.76 14.20 1.74
CA VAL A 91 9.28 14.08 1.65
C VAL A 91 8.80 14.59 0.29
N ARG A 92 9.27 15.77 -0.13
CA ARG A 92 8.94 16.33 -1.46
C ARG A 92 9.41 15.41 -2.58
N THR A 93 10.61 14.85 -2.48
CA THR A 93 11.13 13.89 -3.46
C THR A 93 10.24 12.65 -3.54
N LEU A 94 9.81 12.07 -2.41
CA LEU A 94 8.86 10.95 -2.42
C LEU A 94 7.55 11.33 -3.11
N VAL A 95 6.94 12.47 -2.76
CA VAL A 95 5.67 12.90 -3.38
C VAL A 95 5.83 13.07 -4.90
N VAL A 96 6.85 13.81 -5.34
CA VAL A 96 7.10 14.09 -6.78
C VAL A 96 7.44 12.82 -7.56
N THR A 97 8.33 11.97 -7.03
CA THR A 97 8.71 10.72 -7.69
C THR A 97 7.54 9.75 -7.77
N SER A 98 6.69 9.70 -6.74
CA SER A 98 5.43 8.94 -6.79
C SER A 98 4.52 9.48 -7.88
N ALA A 99 4.30 10.80 -7.96
CA ALA A 99 3.50 11.44 -9.01
C ALA A 99 3.97 11.08 -10.42
N ILE A 100 5.28 11.17 -10.68
CA ILE A 100 5.89 10.81 -11.98
C ILE A 100 5.69 9.32 -12.29
N GLN A 101 5.87 8.45 -11.30
CA GLN A 101 5.69 7.01 -11.48
C GLN A 101 4.27 6.64 -11.88
N GLN A 102 3.25 7.26 -11.27
CA GLN A 102 1.86 7.01 -11.65
C GLN A 102 1.54 7.45 -13.08
N LEU A 103 2.17 8.51 -13.57
CA LEU A 103 2.04 8.91 -14.98
C LEU A 103 2.70 7.90 -15.92
N ALA A 104 3.79 7.25 -15.48
CA ALA A 104 4.51 6.25 -16.26
C ALA A 104 3.83 4.87 -16.23
N THR A 105 3.21 4.49 -15.12
CA THR A 105 2.42 3.26 -15.01
C THR A 105 1.02 3.52 -15.54
N GLN A 106 0.75 3.12 -16.79
CA GLN A 106 -0.62 2.99 -17.26
C GLN A 106 -1.35 2.02 -16.29
N GLN A 107 -2.50 2.44 -15.75
CA GLN A 107 -3.31 1.64 -14.82
C GLN A 107 -4.00 0.45 -15.50
N ASP A 108 -3.41 -0.08 -16.58
CA ASP A 108 -4.02 -1.02 -17.52
C ASP A 108 -4.39 -2.36 -16.85
N GLY A 109 -3.82 -2.64 -15.67
CA GLY A 109 -4.13 -3.81 -14.85
C GLY A 109 -5.35 -3.65 -13.92
N PHE A 110 -5.84 -2.44 -13.65
CA PHE A 110 -6.89 -2.24 -12.64
C PHE A 110 -8.09 -1.41 -13.11
N PRO A 111 -9.32 -1.92 -13.00
CA PRO A 111 -10.51 -1.10 -13.16
C PRO A 111 -10.55 0.02 -12.11
N PRO A 112 -10.81 1.29 -12.48
CA PRO A 112 -10.89 2.39 -11.51
C PRO A 112 -11.88 2.16 -10.37
N SER A 113 -12.97 1.43 -10.64
CA SER A 113 -13.97 1.03 -9.65
C SER A 113 -13.44 0.02 -8.63
N ALA A 114 -12.57 -0.90 -9.05
CA ALA A 114 -11.96 -1.89 -8.17
C ALA A 114 -10.96 -1.22 -7.22
N LEU A 115 -10.13 -0.32 -7.76
CA LEU A 115 -9.20 0.49 -6.98
C LEU A 115 -9.93 1.38 -5.96
N LYS A 116 -10.97 2.11 -6.39
CA LYS A 116 -11.81 2.90 -5.47
C LYS A 116 -12.37 2.05 -4.32
N ARG A 117 -12.84 0.84 -4.63
CA ARG A 117 -13.37 -0.09 -3.62
C ARG A 117 -12.28 -0.55 -2.65
N PHE A 118 -11.06 -0.81 -3.14
CA PHE A 118 -9.91 -1.15 -2.31
C PHE A 118 -9.61 -0.04 -1.31
N TRP A 119 -9.41 1.21 -1.75
CA TRP A 119 -9.13 2.32 -0.84
C TRP A 119 -10.25 2.58 0.17
N CYS A 120 -11.52 2.54 -0.27
CA CYS A 120 -12.65 2.67 0.66
C CYS A 120 -12.66 1.54 1.69
N HIS A 121 -12.26 0.32 1.33
CA HIS A 121 -12.15 -0.80 2.27
C HIS A 121 -11.01 -0.57 3.26
N SER A 122 -9.81 -0.25 2.79
CA SER A 122 -8.63 0.02 3.61
C SER A 122 -8.89 1.12 4.63
N LEU A 123 -9.50 2.24 4.21
CA LEU A 123 -9.87 3.34 5.11
C LEU A 123 -10.89 2.93 6.17
N ARG A 124 -11.90 2.14 5.80
CA ARG A 124 -12.90 1.64 6.76
C ARG A 124 -12.25 0.72 7.79
N CYS A 125 -11.37 -0.18 7.35
CA CYS A 125 -10.62 -1.05 8.25
C CYS A 125 -9.69 -0.25 9.18
N ALA A 126 -8.97 0.74 8.65
CA ALA A 126 -8.12 1.63 9.43
C ALA A 126 -8.90 2.36 10.54
N HIS A 127 -10.02 3.00 10.20
CA HIS A 127 -10.86 3.67 11.19
C HIS A 127 -11.48 2.72 12.21
N LEU A 128 -11.96 1.55 11.78
CA LEU A 128 -12.50 0.54 12.70
C LEU A 128 -11.43 0.02 13.65
N ALA A 129 -10.22 -0.29 13.15
CA ALA A 129 -9.10 -0.76 13.95
C ALA A 129 -8.70 0.27 15.01
N ARG A 130 -8.61 1.56 14.64
CA ARG A 130 -8.36 2.64 15.60
C ARG A 130 -9.45 2.74 16.66
N ARG A 131 -10.73 2.73 16.25
CA ARG A 131 -11.86 2.78 17.20
C ARG A 131 -11.87 1.58 18.15
N LEU A 132 -11.57 0.40 17.64
CA LEU A 132 -11.46 -0.81 18.47
C LEU A 132 -10.31 -0.67 19.48
N ALA A 133 -9.15 -0.20 19.04
CA ALA A 133 -8.01 0.07 19.92
C ALA A 133 -8.35 1.08 21.04
N GLU A 134 -9.05 2.16 20.71
CA GLU A 134 -9.52 3.14 21.71
C GLU A 134 -10.47 2.50 22.74
N ILE A 135 -11.44 1.69 22.29
CA ILE A 135 -12.45 1.07 23.17
C ILE A 135 -11.86 -0.05 24.03
N THR A 136 -10.86 -0.77 23.53
CA THR A 136 -10.19 -1.86 24.26
C THR A 136 -9.00 -1.39 25.09
N ALA A 137 -8.73 -0.08 25.12
CA ALA A 137 -7.55 0.52 25.76
C ALA A 137 -6.23 -0.08 25.27
N PHE A 138 -6.16 -0.42 23.97
CA PHE A 138 -4.91 -0.80 23.33
C PHE A 138 -3.94 0.40 23.35
N PRO A 139 -2.64 0.21 23.70
CA PRO A 139 -1.73 1.33 23.95
C PRO A 139 -1.47 2.27 22.78
N ASP A 140 -1.62 1.81 21.53
CA ASP A 140 -1.30 2.60 20.33
C ASP A 140 -2.39 2.49 19.23
N PRO A 141 -3.41 3.35 19.28
CA PRO A 141 -4.46 3.38 18.26
C PRO A 141 -3.98 3.76 16.86
N GLU A 142 -2.87 4.49 16.72
CA GLU A 142 -2.32 4.90 15.43
C GLU A 142 -1.60 3.74 14.73
N THR A 143 -0.89 2.90 15.50
CA THR A 143 -0.40 1.61 14.98
C THR A 143 -1.56 0.71 14.54
N ALA A 144 -2.67 0.67 15.30
CA ALA A 144 -3.86 -0.08 14.90
C ALA A 144 -4.51 0.48 13.61
N TYR A 145 -4.55 1.80 13.46
CA TYR A 145 -4.99 2.46 12.22
C TYR A 145 -4.15 2.00 11.02
N LEU A 146 -2.83 2.07 11.14
CA LEU A 146 -1.91 1.66 10.08
C LEU A 146 -2.03 0.18 9.75
N ALA A 147 -2.17 -0.69 10.75
CA ALA A 147 -2.42 -2.11 10.54
C ALA A 147 -3.71 -2.32 9.72
N GLY A 148 -4.80 -1.65 10.08
CA GLY A 148 -6.05 -1.71 9.32
C GLY A 148 -5.95 -1.14 7.90
N LEU A 149 -5.16 -0.07 7.71
CA LEU A 149 -4.94 0.56 6.41
C LEU A 149 -4.15 -0.35 5.45
N LEU A 150 -3.13 -1.03 5.97
CA LEU A 150 -2.15 -1.78 5.18
C LEU A 150 -2.45 -3.28 5.06
N HIS A 151 -3.41 -3.82 5.82
CA HIS A 151 -3.63 -5.28 5.94
C HIS A 151 -3.83 -6.00 4.60
N ASP A 152 -4.40 -5.32 3.61
CA ASP A 152 -4.73 -5.89 2.29
C ASP A 152 -3.77 -5.42 1.17
N LEU A 153 -2.72 -4.66 1.49
CA LEU A 153 -1.80 -4.11 0.49
C LEU A 153 -1.09 -5.20 -0.33
N GLY A 154 -0.79 -6.35 0.28
CA GLY A 154 -0.22 -7.51 -0.43
C GLY A 154 -1.04 -7.96 -1.64
N LYS A 155 -2.38 -7.84 -1.58
CA LYS A 155 -3.26 -8.17 -2.71
C LYS A 155 -3.04 -7.26 -3.91
N LEU A 156 -2.75 -5.98 -3.65
CA LEU A 156 -2.44 -5.01 -4.70
C LEU A 156 -1.07 -5.32 -5.35
N ILE A 157 -0.07 -5.66 -4.54
CA ILE A 157 1.27 -6.07 -5.02
C ILE A 157 1.18 -7.32 -5.90
N LEU A 158 0.48 -8.35 -5.43
CA LEU A 158 0.28 -9.58 -6.19
C LEU A 158 -0.44 -9.33 -7.52
N SER A 159 -1.39 -8.39 -7.54
CA SER A 159 -2.13 -8.04 -8.76
C SER A 159 -1.26 -7.35 -9.80
N VAL A 160 -0.25 -6.56 -9.39
CA VAL A 160 0.69 -5.93 -10.33
C VAL A 160 1.71 -6.94 -10.87
N ARG A 161 2.15 -7.89 -10.03
CA ARG A 161 3.10 -8.94 -10.46
C ARG A 161 2.47 -9.99 -11.38
N GLN A 162 1.15 -10.20 -11.33
CA GLN A 162 0.44 -11.17 -12.16
C GLN A 162 -0.28 -10.51 -13.34
N THR A 163 0.39 -10.45 -14.48
CA THR A 163 -0.15 -9.90 -15.74
C THR A 163 -1.36 -10.66 -16.29
N THR A 164 -1.74 -11.83 -15.75
CA THR A 164 -2.67 -12.77 -16.42
C THR A 164 -4.08 -12.87 -15.82
N ALA A 165 -4.40 -12.29 -14.66
CA ALA A 165 -5.77 -12.37 -14.12
C ALA A 165 -6.16 -11.26 -13.12
N PRO A 166 -6.20 -9.98 -13.53
CA PRO A 166 -6.65 -8.88 -12.65
C PRO A 166 -8.10 -9.03 -12.13
N TYR A 167 -8.90 -9.90 -12.76
CA TYR A 167 -10.28 -10.17 -12.34
C TYR A 167 -10.42 -11.17 -11.18
N GLU A 168 -9.45 -12.04 -10.93
CA GLU A 168 -9.61 -13.13 -9.96
C GLU A 168 -9.29 -12.70 -8.52
N ILE A 169 -8.38 -11.74 -8.32
CA ILE A 169 -7.98 -11.27 -6.98
C ILE A 169 -9.14 -10.53 -6.28
N HIS A 170 -10.04 -9.89 -7.03
CA HIS A 170 -11.27 -9.33 -6.45
C HIS A 170 -12.22 -10.41 -5.90
N THR A 171 -12.03 -11.66 -6.32
CA THR A 171 -12.81 -12.83 -5.89
C THR A 171 -12.19 -13.54 -4.69
N LEU A 172 -10.91 -13.29 -4.35
CA LEU A 172 -10.29 -13.88 -3.16
C LEU A 172 -11.00 -13.43 -1.87
N ASN A 173 -11.47 -12.19 -1.80
CA ASN A 173 -12.33 -11.72 -0.70
C ASN A 173 -13.77 -12.29 -0.72
N ARG A 174 -14.22 -12.87 -1.84
CA ARG A 174 -15.54 -13.50 -1.97
C ARG A 174 -15.51 -14.99 -1.65
N ILE A 175 -14.35 -15.64 -1.83
CA ILE A 175 -14.15 -17.08 -1.59
C ILE A 175 -13.57 -17.33 -0.20
N ALA A 176 -12.65 -16.49 0.30
CA ALA A 176 -12.13 -16.60 1.66
C ALA A 176 -13.18 -16.15 2.69
N ARG A 177 -14.23 -16.95 2.86
CA ARG A 177 -15.20 -16.83 3.96
C ARG A 177 -14.57 -17.16 5.32
N THR A 178 -13.34 -17.66 5.31
CA THR A 178 -12.55 -18.02 6.48
C THR A 178 -11.09 -17.66 6.19
N LEU A 179 -10.43 -16.92 7.10
CA LEU A 179 -9.00 -16.58 7.03
C LEU A 179 -8.09 -17.82 6.86
N SER A 180 -8.59 -19.02 7.15
CA SER A 180 -7.89 -20.30 7.01
C SER A 180 -7.67 -20.76 5.56
N GLU A 181 -8.43 -20.24 4.59
CA GLU A 181 -8.31 -20.67 3.18
C GLU A 181 -7.33 -19.80 2.38
N VAL A 182 -6.91 -18.65 2.93
CA VAL A 182 -5.99 -17.71 2.26
C VAL A 182 -4.63 -18.35 1.99
N PRO A 183 -3.97 -19.04 2.96
CA PRO A 183 -2.66 -19.65 2.71
C PRO A 183 -2.71 -20.76 1.66
N GLU A 184 -3.78 -21.56 1.63
CA GLU A 184 -3.94 -22.63 0.63
C GLU A 184 -4.23 -22.06 -0.77
N LEU A 185 -4.99 -20.98 -0.86
CA LEU A 185 -5.21 -20.25 -2.11
C LEU A 185 -3.93 -19.56 -2.59
N GLU A 186 -3.17 -18.96 -1.68
CA GLU A 186 -1.86 -18.40 -1.95
C GLU A 186 -0.90 -19.49 -2.42
N GLN A 187 -0.80 -20.63 -1.73
CA GLN A 187 0.05 -21.73 -2.15
C GLN A 187 -0.35 -22.31 -3.52
N ARG A 188 -1.65 -22.41 -3.80
CA ARG A 188 -2.17 -22.96 -5.05
C ARG A 188 -2.06 -22.00 -6.25
N LEU A 189 -2.12 -20.69 -6.01
CA LEU A 189 -2.03 -19.67 -7.06
C LEU A 189 -0.61 -19.10 -7.21
N LEU A 190 0.20 -19.14 -6.15
CA LEU A 190 1.49 -18.44 -6.03
C LEU A 190 2.68 -19.37 -5.75
N GLY A 191 2.44 -20.63 -5.33
CA GLY A 191 3.51 -21.57 -4.99
C GLY A 191 4.30 -21.24 -3.72
N ALA A 192 3.80 -20.32 -2.87
CA ALA A 192 4.39 -19.92 -1.60
C ALA A 192 3.92 -20.80 -0.42
#